data_AF-A0A847PFT1-F1
#
_entry.id   AF-A0A847PFT1-F1
#
_cell.length_a   1.000
_cell.length_b   1.000
_cell.length_c   1.000
_cell.angle_alpha   90.00
_cell.angle_beta   90.00
_cell.angle_gamma   90.00
#
_symmetry.space_group_name_H-M   'P 1'
#
loop_
_entity.id
_entity.type
_entity.pdbx_description
1 polymer ?
#
loop_
_entity_poly.entity_id
_entity_poly.type
_entity_poly.pdbx_seq_one_letter_code
_entity_poly.pdbx_strand_id
1 'polypeptide(L)' 'YGDEHPRFGIKGGENDVAELTEYLRVLLDIGYLNTDNPPFVSFEVKPLPGEHPEVIIANGKRVLREAWARV' A
#
# COMPACT_ATOMS: atom_id res chain seq x y z
N TYR A 1 4.17 -2.76 18.20
CA TYR A 1 4.30 -1.66 17.22
C TYR A 1 3.92 -2.21 15.87
N GLY A 2 2.68 -2.06 15.43
CA GLY A 2 2.18 -2.68 14.20
C GLY A 2 0.66 -2.65 14.07
N ASP A 3 -0.07 -2.50 15.17
CA ASP A 3 -1.52 -2.74 15.20
C ASP A 3 -2.39 -1.54 14.76
N GLU A 4 -1.78 -0.38 14.51
CA GLU A 4 -2.53 0.85 14.17
C GLU A 4 -2.67 1.11 12.68
N HIS A 5 -1.86 0.47 11.81
CA HIS A 5 -1.94 0.52 10.34
C HIS A 5 -2.59 1.79 9.75
N PRO A 6 -2.02 3.00 9.94
CA PRO A 6 -2.66 4.21 9.44
C PRO A 6 -2.68 4.23 7.91
N ARG A 7 -3.57 5.05 7.35
CA ARG A 7 -3.61 5.28 5.89
C ARG A 7 -2.27 5.78 5.34
N PHE A 8 -2.02 5.49 4.06
CA PHE A 8 -0.88 6.03 3.32
C PHE A 8 -0.89 7.56 3.30
N GLY A 9 0.30 8.17 3.37
CA GLY A 9 0.47 9.62 3.34
C GLY A 9 -0.17 10.35 4.53
N ILE A 10 -0.26 9.70 5.71
CA ILE A 10 -0.64 10.39 6.95
C ILE A 10 0.47 11.35 7.38
N LYS A 11 0.13 12.45 8.05
CA LYS A 11 1.11 13.40 8.58
C LYS A 11 2.08 12.71 9.53
N GLY A 12 3.38 12.76 9.21
CA GLY A 12 4.43 12.10 9.98
C GLY A 12 4.58 10.60 9.70
N GLY A 13 3.79 10.04 8.78
CA GLY A 13 3.97 8.68 8.28
C GLY A 13 5.04 8.62 7.19
N GLU A 14 5.67 7.45 7.06
CA GLU A 14 6.80 7.25 6.14
C GLU A 14 6.37 6.67 4.78
N ASN A 15 5.19 6.05 4.72
CA ASN A 15 4.77 5.28 3.55
C ASN A 15 3.70 6.03 2.73
N ASP A 16 4.01 6.29 1.47
CA ASP A 16 3.08 6.72 0.42
C ASP A 16 3.47 6.06 -0.92
N VAL A 17 3.14 6.70 -2.05
CA VAL A 17 3.33 6.15 -3.40
C VAL A 17 4.79 5.75 -3.67
N ALA A 18 5.78 6.53 -3.23
CA ALA A 18 7.18 6.28 -3.56
C ALA A 18 7.68 4.99 -2.88
N GLU A 19 7.41 4.83 -1.60
CA GLU A 19 7.81 3.67 -0.81
C GLU A 19 7.07 2.42 -1.27
N LEU A 20 5.77 2.54 -1.58
CA LEU A 20 5.02 1.42 -2.14
C LEU A 20 5.54 1.02 -3.54
N THR A 21 5.98 1.98 -4.36
CA THR A 21 6.58 1.67 -5.66
C THR A 21 7.84 0.84 -5.48
N GLU A 22 8.72 1.24 -4.56
CA GLU A 22 9.96 0.50 -4.28
C GLU A 22 9.67 -0.89 -3.71
N TYR A 23 8.73 -1.00 -2.77
CA TYR A 23 8.30 -2.28 -2.23
C TYR A 23 7.82 -3.24 -3.33
N LEU A 24 6.98 -2.76 -4.24
CA LEU A 24 6.45 -3.56 -5.35
C LEU A 24 7.57 -3.95 -6.34
N ARG A 25 8.53 -3.07 -6.65
CA ARG A 25 9.69 -3.40 -7.48
C ARG A 25 10.51 -4.52 -6.88
N VAL A 26 10.84 -4.44 -5.60
CA VAL A 26 11.59 -5.50 -4.92
C VAL A 26 10.83 -6.83 -5.00
N LEU A 27 9.51 -6.83 -4.81
CA LEU A 27 8.71 -8.07 -4.92
C LEU A 27 8.71 -8.65 -6.35
N LEU A 28 8.78 -7.82 -7.38
CA LEU A 28 8.93 -8.26 -8.77
C LEU A 28 10.36 -8.77 -9.03
N ASP A 29 11.38 -8.03 -8.58
CA ASP A 29 12.80 -8.34 -8.81
C ASP A 29 13.23 -9.66 -8.18
N ILE A 30 12.72 -9.97 -6.98
CA ILE A 30 12.98 -11.26 -6.32
C ILE A 30 12.10 -12.40 -6.87
N GLY A 31 11.22 -12.11 -7.84
CA GLY A 31 10.31 -13.08 -8.45
C GLY A 31 9.15 -13.53 -7.56
N TYR A 32 8.88 -12.83 -6.46
CA TYR A 32 7.72 -13.16 -5.62
C TYR A 32 6.44 -12.88 -6.39
N LEU A 33 6.23 -11.63 -6.83
CA LEU A 33 5.15 -11.30 -7.75
C LEU A 33 5.52 -11.81 -9.15
N ASN A 34 4.73 -12.76 -9.66
CA ASN A 34 4.96 -13.39 -10.96
C ASN A 34 3.64 -13.84 -11.58
N THR A 35 3.63 -14.13 -12.88
CA THR A 35 2.43 -14.56 -13.61
C THR A 35 2.20 -16.07 -13.62
N ASP A 36 3.24 -16.86 -13.36
CA ASP A 36 3.20 -18.32 -13.47
C ASP A 36 2.49 -18.96 -12.28
N ASN A 37 2.75 -18.42 -11.08
CA ASN A 37 2.08 -18.73 -9.82
C ASN A 37 1.84 -17.42 -9.05
N PRO A 38 0.76 -16.68 -9.38
CA PRO A 38 0.51 -15.36 -8.84
C PRO A 38 0.24 -15.43 -7.32
N PRO A 39 1.11 -14.84 -6.47
CA PRO A 39 0.87 -14.82 -5.03
C PRO A 39 -0.17 -13.75 -4.67
N PHE A 40 -0.49 -13.65 -3.38
CA PHE A 40 -1.36 -12.62 -2.84
C PHE A 40 -0.57 -11.62 -1.99
N VAL A 41 -0.81 -10.32 -2.20
CA VAL A 41 -0.29 -9.24 -1.36
C VAL A 41 -1.47 -8.37 -0.95
N SER A 42 -1.54 -8.05 0.34
CA SER A 42 -2.57 -7.16 0.90
C SER A 42 -1.95 -6.17 1.87
N PHE A 43 -2.55 -4.98 1.94
CA PHE A 43 -2.24 -3.97 2.94
C PHE A 43 -3.46 -3.80 3.83
N GLU A 44 -3.25 -3.83 5.14
CA GLU A 44 -4.28 -3.47 6.12
C GLU A 44 -4.20 -1.98 6.39
N VAL A 45 -5.36 -1.33 6.53
CA VAL A 45 -5.48 0.07 6.93
C VAL A 45 -6.61 0.22 7.94
N LYS A 46 -6.35 0.97 9.00
CA LYS A 46 -7.28 1.26 10.09
C LYS A 46 -7.59 2.76 10.09
N PRO A 47 -8.87 3.17 9.97
CA PRO A 47 -9.25 4.57 10.07
C PRO A 47 -8.95 5.13 11.47
N LEU A 48 -8.43 6.35 11.54
CA LEU A 48 -8.29 7.08 12.80
C LEU A 48 -9.62 7.70 13.25
N PRO A 49 -9.74 8.12 14.53
CA PRO A 49 -10.92 8.85 15.00
C PRO A 49 -11.26 10.05 14.11
N GLY A 50 -12.47 10.06 13.57
CA GLY A 50 -12.96 11.12 12.67
C GLY A 50 -12.69 10.88 11.18
N GLU A 51 -11.99 9.80 10.79
CA GLU A 51 -11.84 9.42 9.39
C GLU A 51 -12.97 8.49 8.92
N HIS A 52 -13.41 8.67 7.68
CA HIS A 52 -14.41 7.79 7.07
C HIS A 52 -13.76 6.56 6.44
N PRO A 53 -14.17 5.33 6.79
CA PRO A 53 -13.55 4.09 6.28
C PRO A 53 -13.52 4.02 4.74
N GLU A 54 -14.57 4.48 4.07
CA GLU A 54 -14.64 4.50 2.61
C GLU A 54 -13.57 5.38 1.97
N VAL A 55 -13.26 6.53 2.59
CA VAL A 55 -12.20 7.45 2.15
C VAL A 55 -10.83 6.80 2.34
N ILE A 56 -10.63 6.05 3.43
CA ILE A 56 -9.38 5.33 3.70
C ILE A 56 -9.16 4.21 2.68
N ILE A 57 -10.20 3.46 2.36
CA ILE A 57 -10.16 2.43 1.30
C ILE A 57 -9.87 3.07 -0.06
N ALA A 58 -10.51 4.20 -0.37
CA ALA A 58 -10.27 4.93 -1.61
C ALA A 58 -8.83 5.44 -1.70
N ASN A 59 -8.27 5.95 -0.59
CA ASN A 59 -6.86 6.34 -0.49
C ASN A 59 -5.93 5.16 -0.78
N GLY A 60 -6.11 4.02 -0.10
CA GLY A 60 -5.28 2.83 -0.32
C GLY A 60 -5.32 2.36 -1.77
N LYS A 61 -6.51 2.32 -2.39
CA LYS A 61 -6.66 1.99 -3.82
C LYS A 61 -5.96 2.99 -4.74
N ARG A 62 -6.01 4.29 -4.42
CA ARG A 62 -5.33 5.32 -5.21
C ARG A 62 -3.81 5.12 -5.15
N VAL A 63 -3.25 4.99 -3.95
CA VAL A 63 -1.81 4.82 -3.74
C VAL A 63 -1.31 3.54 -4.42
N LEU A 64 -2.02 2.43 -4.26
CA LEU A 64 -1.69 1.17 -4.94
C LEU A 64 -1.67 1.31 -6.47
N ARG A 65 -2.72 1.90 -7.07
CA ARG A 65 -2.77 2.10 -8.53
C ARG A 65 -1.67 3.00 -9.04
N GLU A 66 -1.37 4.06 -8.32
CA GLU A 66 -0.34 5.02 -8.70
C GLU A 66 1.06 4.42 -8.60
N ALA A 67 1.34 3.68 -7.52
CA ALA A 67 2.59 2.95 -7.37
C ALA A 67 2.74 1.86 -8.44
N TRP A 68 1.68 1.10 -8.70
CA TRP A 68 1.68 0.05 -9.73
C TRP A 68 1.90 0.60 -11.15
N ALA A 69 1.47 1.82 -11.44
CA ALA A 69 1.74 2.45 -12.74
C ALA A 69 3.20 2.91 -12.91
N ARG A 70 4.01 2.87 -11.84
CA ARG A 70 5.42 3.29 -11.82
C ARG A 70 6.40 2.11 -11.73
N VAL A 71 5.91 0.88 -11.58
CA VAL A 71 6.73 -0.34 -11.58
C VAL A 71 6.87 -0.93 -12.97
#